data_AF-A0A958AG72-F1
#
_entry.id   AF-A0A958AG72-F1
#
_cell.length_a   1.000
_cell.length_b   1.000
_cell.length_c   1.000
_cell.angle_alpha   90.00
_cell.angle_beta   90.00
_cell.angle_gamma   90.00
#
_symmetry.space_group_name_H-M   'P 1'
#
loop_
_entity.id
_entity.type
_entity.pdbx_description
1 polymer ?
#
loop_
_entity_poly.entity_id
_entity_poly.type
_entity_poly.pdbx_seq_one_letter_code
_entity_poly.pdbx_strand_id
1 'polypeptide(L)'
;MSLQPTVISPIPATAAKTSRLIFIDHLRAALVFLVVLHHVAVVYGGIPAFYYYEPPVNAPLAGLMLLVFVLFNQAWFMGAFFFVAGYFTPGAFERKGPGPFLKDRLVRLGIPLIIFYFVLNPIASIGYFFMPASLTGNTTPLTWHLYPYLIGMGPMWFVAMLLIFSFGYTVWRRLTRNQTSSPA
;
A
#
# COMPACT_ATOMS: atom_id res chain seq x y z
N MET A 1 60.28 -37.70 16.59
CA MET A 1 58.82 -37.62 16.86
C MET A 1 58.39 -36.18 16.56
N SER A 2 57.95 -35.93 15.33
CA SER A 2 57.64 -34.58 14.80
C SER A 2 56.12 -34.42 14.79
N LEU A 3 55.58 -33.61 15.69
CA LEU A 3 54.16 -33.25 15.71
C LEU A 3 53.92 -32.17 14.63
N GLN A 4 53.17 -32.49 13.58
CA GLN A 4 52.72 -31.47 12.64
C GLN A 4 51.52 -30.68 13.22
N PRO A 5 51.39 -29.38 12.94
CA PRO A 5 50.28 -28.58 13.42
C PRO A 5 49.01 -28.94 12.62
N THR A 6 47.94 -29.31 13.32
CA THR A 6 46.62 -29.49 12.73
C THR A 6 46.12 -28.15 12.19
N VAL A 7 46.12 -27.98 10.87
CA VAL A 7 45.51 -26.82 10.21
C VAL A 7 43.98 -26.98 10.31
N ILE A 8 43.36 -26.25 11.22
CA ILE A 8 41.89 -26.16 11.31
C ILE A 8 41.44 -25.29 10.14
N SER A 9 40.88 -25.92 9.11
CA SER A 9 40.26 -25.19 8.00
C SER A 9 38.99 -24.48 8.49
N PRO A 10 38.77 -23.20 8.15
CA PRO A 10 37.56 -22.49 8.56
C PRO A 10 36.34 -23.13 7.90
N ILE A 11 35.38 -23.56 8.71
CA ILE A 11 34.09 -24.06 8.24
C ILE A 11 33.43 -22.93 7.42
N PRO A 12 33.10 -23.14 6.14
CA PRO A 12 32.39 -22.13 5.37
C PRO A 12 31.05 -21.90 6.05
N ALA A 13 30.84 -20.68 6.56
CA ALA A 13 29.55 -20.27 7.09
C ALA A 13 28.55 -20.33 5.94
N THR A 14 27.78 -21.41 5.87
CA THR A 14 26.61 -21.52 5.00
C THR A 14 25.71 -20.34 5.34
N ALA A 15 25.67 -19.35 4.46
CA ALA A 15 24.73 -18.23 4.55
C ALA A 15 23.33 -18.82 4.67
N ALA A 16 22.75 -18.76 5.88
CA ALA A 16 21.41 -19.27 6.13
C ALA A 16 20.47 -18.55 5.17
N LYS A 17 19.94 -19.29 4.18
CA LYS A 17 18.90 -18.76 3.28
C LYS A 17 17.76 -18.27 4.15
N THR A 18 17.49 -16.97 4.12
CA THR A 18 16.32 -16.39 4.77
C THR A 18 15.08 -17.10 4.24
N SER A 19 14.46 -17.95 5.07
CA SER A 19 13.28 -18.69 4.67
C SER A 19 12.12 -17.71 4.43
N ARG A 20 11.51 -17.81 3.26
CA ARG A 20 10.36 -16.99 2.89
C ARG A 20 9.16 -17.41 3.75
N LEU A 21 8.56 -16.45 4.45
CA LEU A 21 7.39 -16.71 5.30
C LEU A 21 6.14 -16.82 4.44
N ILE A 22 5.82 -18.04 3.98
CA ILE A 22 4.68 -18.31 3.08
C ILE A 22 3.36 -17.79 3.66
N PHE A 23 3.14 -17.93 4.97
CA PHE A 23 1.91 -17.46 5.60
C PHE A 23 1.71 -15.94 5.48
N ILE A 24 2.81 -15.16 5.48
CA ILE A 24 2.75 -13.70 5.30
C ILE A 24 2.33 -13.35 3.89
N ASP A 25 2.76 -14.13 2.90
CA ASP A 25 2.34 -13.92 1.52
C ASP A 25 0.85 -14.22 1.34
N HIS A 26 0.36 -15.31 1.94
CA HIS A 26 -1.07 -15.62 1.96
C HIS A 26 -1.89 -14.55 2.69
N LEU A 27 -1.40 -14.06 3.84
CA LEU A 27 -2.06 -12.97 4.56
C LEU A 27 -2.14 -11.70 3.70
N ARG A 28 -1.05 -11.31 3.05
CA ARG A 28 -1.04 -10.15 2.13
C ARG A 28 -2.01 -10.35 0.98
N ALA A 29 -2.02 -11.53 0.36
CA ALA A 29 -2.95 -11.85 -0.72
C ALA A 29 -4.41 -11.76 -0.26
N ALA A 30 -4.73 -12.31 0.91
CA ALA A 30 -6.06 -12.21 1.50
C ALA A 30 -6.47 -10.76 1.78
N LEU A 31 -5.56 -9.94 2.32
CA LEU A 31 -5.81 -8.51 2.54
C LEU A 31 -6.02 -7.75 1.21
N VAL A 32 -5.26 -8.08 0.16
CA VAL A 32 -5.45 -7.48 -1.18
C VAL A 32 -6.80 -7.88 -1.76
N PHE A 33 -7.21 -9.14 -1.60
CA PHE A 33 -8.52 -9.60 -2.01
C PHE A 33 -9.65 -8.85 -1.27
N LEU A 34 -9.49 -8.62 0.03
CA LEU A 34 -10.43 -7.80 0.81
C LEU A 34 -10.50 -6.36 0.33
N VAL A 35 -9.40 -5.75 -0.14
CA VAL A 35 -9.42 -4.41 -0.77
C VAL A 35 -10.33 -4.41 -1.99
N VAL A 36 -10.19 -5.42 -2.85
CA VAL A 36 -10.99 -5.53 -4.08
C VAL A 36 -12.46 -5.69 -3.72
N LEU A 37 -12.79 -6.62 -2.82
CA LEU A 37 -14.16 -6.81 -2.35
C LEU A 37 -14.73 -5.56 -1.69
N HIS A 38 -13.91 -4.83 -0.92
CA HIS A 38 -14.32 -3.59 -0.28
C HIS A 38 -14.73 -2.54 -1.31
N HIS A 39 -13.94 -2.31 -2.35
CA HIS A 39 -14.30 -1.36 -3.40
C HIS A 39 -15.51 -1.80 -4.23
N VAL A 40 -15.66 -3.10 -4.50
CA VAL A 40 -16.89 -3.65 -5.11
C VAL A 40 -18.11 -3.35 -4.23
N ALA A 41 -17.99 -3.59 -2.92
CA ALA A 41 -19.07 -3.32 -1.98
C ALA A 41 -19.38 -1.82 -1.83
N VAL A 42 -18.39 -0.93 -1.95
CA VAL A 42 -18.63 0.53 -1.99
C VAL A 42 -19.46 0.92 -3.21
N VAL A 43 -19.13 0.38 -4.39
CA VAL A 43 -19.83 0.67 -5.66
C VAL A 43 -21.30 0.23 -5.61
N TYR A 44 -21.56 -1.02 -5.21
CA TYR A 44 -22.89 -1.63 -5.23
C TYR A 44 -23.68 -1.46 -3.92
N GLY A 45 -23.02 -1.08 -2.83
CA GLY A 45 -23.62 -0.89 -1.51
C GLY A 45 -24.25 0.48 -1.31
N GLY A 46 -24.26 1.33 -2.35
CA GLY A 46 -24.91 2.64 -2.28
C GLY A 46 -24.09 3.70 -1.53
N ILE A 47 -22.75 3.57 -1.47
CA ILE A 47 -21.86 4.59 -0.90
C ILE A 47 -21.28 5.45 -2.04
N PRO A 48 -21.65 6.73 -2.18
CA PRO A 48 -21.23 7.58 -3.30
C PRO A 48 -19.80 8.13 -3.10
N ALA A 49 -18.83 7.22 -2.98
CA ALA A 49 -17.44 7.56 -2.64
C ALA A 49 -16.42 7.05 -3.66
N PHE A 50 -16.85 6.49 -4.79
CA PHE A 50 -15.95 5.86 -5.77
C PHE A 50 -16.21 6.29 -7.21
N TYR A 51 -15.34 5.87 -8.13
CA TYR A 51 -15.34 6.27 -9.55
C TYR A 51 -16.62 5.93 -10.32
N TYR A 52 -17.39 4.98 -9.79
CA TYR A 52 -18.69 4.54 -10.30
C TYR A 52 -19.59 4.21 -9.11
N TYR A 53 -20.90 4.37 -9.31
CA TYR A 53 -21.89 4.24 -8.25
C TYR A 53 -23.15 3.59 -8.82
N GLU A 54 -23.57 2.47 -8.22
CA GLU A 54 -24.78 1.75 -8.62
C GLU A 54 -25.62 1.43 -7.38
N PRO A 55 -26.64 2.26 -7.07
CA PRO A 55 -27.40 2.10 -5.84
C PRO A 55 -28.24 0.82 -5.88
N PRO A 56 -28.35 0.07 -4.77
CA PRO A 56 -29.09 -1.20 -4.70
C PRO A 56 -30.60 -0.97 -4.55
N VAL A 57 -31.20 -0.19 -5.46
CA VAL A 57 -32.61 0.25 -5.40
C VAL A 57 -33.60 -0.91 -5.35
N ASN A 58 -33.30 -2.00 -6.05
CA ASN A 58 -34.14 -3.21 -6.11
C ASN A 58 -33.75 -4.27 -5.07
N ALA A 59 -32.72 -4.03 -4.25
CA ALA A 59 -32.17 -5.01 -3.32
C ALA A 59 -31.67 -4.35 -2.01
N PRO A 60 -32.55 -3.70 -1.23
CA PRO A 60 -32.16 -2.93 -0.04
C PRO A 60 -31.44 -3.79 1.03
N LEU A 61 -31.83 -5.07 1.17
CA LEU A 61 -31.16 -5.99 2.09
C LEU A 61 -29.70 -6.26 1.66
N ALA A 62 -29.45 -6.42 0.35
CA ALA A 62 -28.10 -6.58 -0.17
C ALA A 62 -27.27 -5.31 0.06
N GLY A 63 -27.88 -4.12 -0.15
CA GLY A 63 -27.25 -2.84 0.18
C GLY A 63 -26.82 -2.75 1.65
N LEU A 64 -27.71 -3.12 2.58
CA LEU A 64 -27.40 -3.15 4.00
C LEU A 64 -26.26 -4.13 4.32
N MET A 65 -26.27 -5.34 3.74
CA MET A 65 -25.21 -6.33 3.93
C MET A 65 -23.84 -5.81 3.44
N LEU A 66 -23.82 -5.16 2.27
CA LEU A 66 -22.60 -4.56 1.72
C LEU A 66 -22.11 -3.39 2.58
N LEU A 67 -23.01 -2.55 3.10
CA LEU A 67 -22.66 -1.47 4.03
C LEU A 67 -22.03 -2.02 5.32
N VAL A 68 -22.64 -3.03 5.93
CA VAL A 68 -22.10 -3.69 7.14
C VAL A 68 -20.72 -4.26 6.84
N PHE A 69 -20.55 -4.94 5.70
CA PHE A 69 -19.25 -5.45 5.26
C PHE A 69 -18.22 -4.32 5.10
N VAL A 70 -18.56 -3.21 4.44
CA VAL A 70 -17.67 -2.06 4.25
C VAL A 70 -17.23 -1.50 5.60
N LEU A 71 -18.16 -1.22 6.51
CA LEU A 71 -17.88 -0.64 7.83
C LEU A 71 -16.99 -1.57 8.67
N PHE A 72 -17.33 -2.86 8.69
CA PHE A 72 -16.55 -3.86 9.42
C PHE A 72 -15.15 -4.00 8.81
N ASN A 73 -15.04 -4.16 7.50
CA ASN A 73 -13.75 -4.33 6.83
C ASN A 73 -12.86 -3.10 7.05
N GLN A 74 -13.39 -1.89 6.83
CA GLN A 74 -12.68 -0.61 6.98
C GLN A 74 -12.06 -0.43 8.37
N ALA A 75 -12.70 -0.95 9.42
CA ALA A 75 -12.25 -0.78 10.80
C ALA A 75 -10.88 -1.39 11.09
N TRP A 76 -10.43 -2.39 10.34
CA TRP A 76 -9.20 -3.12 10.66
C TRP A 76 -8.26 -3.37 9.48
N PHE A 77 -8.76 -3.58 8.25
CA PHE A 77 -7.94 -4.16 7.18
C PHE A 77 -6.76 -3.27 6.77
N MET A 78 -6.97 -1.95 6.74
CA MET A 78 -5.89 -0.99 6.50
C MET A 78 -4.85 -0.99 7.63
N GLY A 79 -5.31 -1.11 8.89
CA GLY A 79 -4.44 -1.26 10.05
C GLY A 79 -3.57 -2.50 9.95
N ALA A 80 -4.14 -3.64 9.52
CA ALA A 80 -3.39 -4.87 9.28
C ALA A 80 -2.32 -4.72 8.19
N PHE A 81 -2.63 -4.01 7.09
CA PHE A 81 -1.65 -3.70 6.05
C PHE A 81 -0.49 -2.85 6.58
N PHE A 82 -0.78 -1.79 7.33
CA PHE A 82 0.25 -0.95 7.94
C PHE A 82 1.09 -1.71 8.97
N PHE A 83 0.46 -2.57 9.78
CA PHE A 83 1.15 -3.42 10.74
C PHE A 83 2.16 -4.35 10.05
N VAL A 84 1.71 -5.09 9.02
CA VAL A 84 2.59 -5.97 8.24
C VAL A 84 3.70 -5.17 7.57
N ALA A 85 3.40 -4.02 6.96
CA ALA A 85 4.42 -3.18 6.32
C ALA A 85 5.46 -2.63 7.33
N GLY A 86 4.99 -2.19 8.50
CA GLY A 86 5.83 -1.70 9.60
C GLY A 86 6.74 -2.78 10.16
N TYR A 87 6.21 -3.98 10.41
CA TYR A 87 6.96 -5.12 10.97
C TYR A 87 8.20 -5.47 10.14
N PHE A 88 8.09 -5.46 8.80
CA PHE A 88 9.22 -5.79 7.91
C PHE A 88 10.13 -4.60 7.57
N THR A 89 9.78 -3.38 7.99
CA THR A 89 10.56 -2.17 7.62
C THR A 89 11.95 -2.12 8.26
N PRO A 90 12.13 -2.37 9.58
CA PRO A 90 13.45 -2.38 10.21
C PRO A 90 14.43 -3.36 9.55
N GLY A 91 14.02 -4.62 9.38
CA GLY A 91 14.88 -5.64 8.77
C GLY A 91 15.20 -5.36 7.29
N ALA A 92 14.29 -4.74 6.54
CA ALA A 92 14.57 -4.29 5.18
C ALA A 92 15.55 -3.10 5.15
N PHE A 93 15.43 -2.18 6.10
CA PHE A 93 16.31 -1.02 6.24
C PHE A 93 17.73 -1.45 6.61
N GLU A 94 17.89 -2.36 7.58
CA GLU A 94 19.20 -2.82 8.05
C GLU A 94 19.96 -3.60 6.98
N ARG A 95 19.26 -4.42 6.20
CA ARG A 95 19.86 -5.17 5.09
C ARG A 95 20.34 -4.30 3.94
N LYS A 96 19.67 -3.17 3.66
CA LYS A 96 19.94 -2.32 2.49
C LYS A 96 20.74 -1.05 2.81
N GLY A 97 20.69 -0.59 4.06
CA GLY A 97 21.13 0.76 4.43
C GLY A 97 20.17 1.86 3.93
N PRO A 98 20.34 3.11 4.40
CA PRO A 98 19.34 4.17 4.24
C PRO A 98 19.10 4.61 2.80
N GLY A 99 20.17 4.82 2.02
CA GLY A 99 20.06 5.29 0.62
C GLY A 99 19.39 4.26 -0.30
N PRO A 100 19.94 3.03 -0.40
CA PRO A 100 19.34 1.97 -1.22
C PRO A 100 17.93 1.57 -0.77
N PHE A 101 17.63 1.59 0.53
CA PHE A 101 16.28 1.37 1.04
C PHE A 101 15.29 2.40 0.49
N LEU A 102 15.61 3.69 0.60
CA LEU A 102 14.69 4.75 0.19
C LEU A 102 14.55 4.80 -1.34
N LYS A 103 15.63 4.62 -2.09
CA LYS A 103 15.59 4.53 -3.56
C LYS A 103 14.70 3.38 -4.04
N ASP A 104 14.84 2.20 -3.44
CA ASP A 104 14.03 1.03 -3.78
C ASP A 104 12.54 1.27 -3.49
N ARG A 105 12.21 1.90 -2.35
CA ARG A 105 10.83 2.30 -2.02
C ARG A 105 10.29 3.33 -3.00
N LEU A 106 11.04 4.39 -3.31
CA LEU A 106 10.63 5.44 -4.25
C LEU A 106 10.37 4.91 -5.66
N VAL A 107 11.23 4.02 -6.17
CA VAL A 107 11.03 3.43 -7.49
C VAL A 107 9.81 2.50 -7.49
N ARG A 108 9.68 1.60 -6.50
CA ARG A 108 8.62 0.59 -6.47
C ARG A 108 7.24 1.16 -6.10
N LEU A 109 7.19 2.23 -5.31
CA LEU A 109 5.95 2.80 -4.79
C LEU A 109 5.65 4.17 -5.43
N GLY A 110 6.65 5.02 -5.59
CA GLY A 110 6.50 6.37 -6.13
C GLY A 110 6.18 6.40 -7.62
N ILE A 111 6.83 5.55 -8.43
CA ILE A 111 6.52 5.47 -9.87
C ILE A 111 5.06 5.04 -10.09
N PRO A 112 4.56 3.93 -9.50
CA PRO A 112 3.16 3.59 -9.62
C PRO A 112 2.21 4.65 -9.06
N LEU A 113 2.58 5.32 -7.95
CA LEU A 113 1.77 6.40 -7.38
C LEU A 113 1.62 7.57 -8.36
N ILE A 114 2.70 8.02 -9.00
CA ILE A 114 2.66 9.13 -9.97
C ILE A 114 1.84 8.73 -11.21
N ILE A 115 2.08 7.53 -11.75
CA ILE A 115 1.31 7.02 -12.89
C ILE A 115 -0.17 6.95 -12.53
N PHE A 116 -0.51 6.45 -11.35
CA PHE A 116 -1.89 6.40 -10.90
C PHE A 116 -2.48 7.81 -10.75
N TYR A 117 -1.75 8.71 -10.12
CA TYR A 117 -2.22 10.05 -9.80
C TYR A 117 -2.57 10.87 -11.05
N PHE A 118 -1.72 10.83 -12.07
CA PHE A 118 -1.89 11.63 -13.29
C PHE A 118 -2.58 10.88 -14.43
N VAL A 119 -2.57 9.55 -14.45
CA VAL A 119 -3.11 8.80 -15.60
C VAL A 119 -4.31 7.95 -15.18
N LEU A 120 -4.12 7.03 -14.24
CA LEU A 120 -5.16 6.05 -13.94
C LEU A 120 -6.34 6.65 -13.17
N ASN A 121 -6.10 7.62 -12.27
CA ASN A 121 -7.17 8.28 -11.52
C ASN A 121 -8.04 9.14 -12.45
N PRO A 122 -7.50 10.00 -13.33
CA PRO A 122 -8.34 10.68 -14.31
C PRO A 122 -9.14 9.73 -15.18
N ILE A 123 -8.52 8.65 -15.69
CA ILE A 123 -9.21 7.64 -16.50
C ILE A 123 -10.34 6.98 -15.71
N ALA A 124 -10.11 6.58 -14.46
CA ALA A 124 -11.14 5.98 -13.63
C ALA A 124 -12.28 6.97 -13.35
N SER A 125 -11.96 8.23 -13.05
CA SER A 125 -12.91 9.30 -12.77
C SER A 125 -13.81 9.66 -13.95
N ILE A 126 -13.45 9.27 -15.18
CA ILE A 126 -14.35 9.39 -16.35
C ILE A 126 -15.65 8.60 -16.14
N GLY A 127 -15.63 7.48 -15.39
CA GLY A 127 -16.83 6.71 -15.06
C GLY A 127 -17.95 7.57 -14.46
N TYR A 128 -17.58 8.60 -13.70
CA TYR A 128 -18.53 9.56 -13.12
C TYR A 128 -19.28 10.40 -14.16
N PHE A 129 -18.66 10.70 -15.29
CA PHE A 129 -19.26 11.49 -16.38
C PHE A 129 -20.17 10.65 -17.29
N PHE A 130 -20.02 9.32 -17.28
CA PHE A 130 -20.88 8.41 -18.02
C PHE A 130 -22.09 7.93 -17.21
N MET A 131 -22.15 8.26 -15.92
CA MET A 131 -23.31 7.95 -15.10
C MET A 131 -24.51 8.85 -15.41
N PRO A 132 -25.75 8.34 -15.27
CA PRO A 132 -26.95 9.16 -15.42
C PRO A 132 -26.93 10.40 -14.53
N ALA A 133 -27.32 11.56 -15.10
CA ALA A 133 -27.40 12.81 -14.36
C ALA A 133 -28.37 12.76 -13.17
N SER A 134 -29.35 11.83 -13.18
CA SER A 134 -30.23 11.56 -12.05
C SER A 134 -29.50 11.00 -10.82
N LEU A 135 -28.34 10.37 -11.00
CA LEU A 135 -27.53 9.81 -9.92
C LEU A 135 -26.43 10.77 -9.46
N THR A 136 -25.82 11.52 -10.39
CA THR A 136 -24.64 12.35 -10.11
C THR A 136 -24.94 13.83 -10.00
N GLY A 137 -26.07 14.30 -10.55
CA GLY A 137 -26.34 15.71 -10.77
C GLY A 137 -25.44 16.34 -11.85
N ASN A 138 -24.60 15.55 -12.52
CA ASN A 138 -23.61 16.03 -13.47
C ASN A 138 -24.20 16.09 -14.88
N THR A 139 -24.26 17.31 -15.43
CA THR A 139 -24.60 17.57 -16.84
C THR A 139 -23.43 18.19 -17.61
N THR A 140 -22.28 18.36 -16.95
CA THR A 140 -21.09 18.98 -17.54
C THR A 140 -20.40 18.03 -18.53
N PRO A 141 -20.03 18.50 -19.72
CA PRO A 141 -19.34 17.66 -20.70
C PRO A 141 -17.91 17.36 -20.24
N LEU A 142 -17.48 16.11 -20.42
CA LEU A 142 -16.09 15.72 -20.20
C LEU A 142 -15.18 16.45 -21.19
N THR A 143 -14.23 17.20 -20.65
CA THR A 143 -13.37 18.12 -21.41
C THR A 143 -12.03 18.26 -20.72
N TRP A 144 -11.01 18.65 -21.46
CA TRP A 144 -9.63 18.77 -20.95
C TRP A 144 -9.46 19.78 -19.82
N HIS A 145 -10.33 20.79 -19.72
CA HIS A 145 -10.27 21.76 -18.61
C HIS A 145 -10.61 21.12 -17.25
N LEU A 146 -11.29 19.97 -17.24
CA LEU A 146 -11.62 19.25 -16.02
C LEU A 146 -10.46 18.40 -15.50
N TYR A 147 -9.47 18.07 -16.34
CA TYR A 147 -8.37 17.17 -15.98
C TYR A 147 -7.68 17.51 -14.64
N PRO A 148 -7.35 18.78 -14.32
CA PRO A 148 -6.75 19.13 -13.03
C PRO A 148 -7.63 18.80 -11.81
N TYR A 149 -8.94 18.61 -11.98
CA TYR A 149 -9.86 18.19 -10.94
C TYR A 149 -10.04 16.65 -10.88
N LEU A 150 -9.59 15.93 -11.91
CA LEU A 150 -9.67 14.47 -12.00
C LEU A 150 -8.39 13.77 -11.51
N ILE A 151 -7.30 14.50 -11.33
CA ILE A 151 -6.07 13.95 -10.74
C ILE A 151 -6.28 13.69 -9.25
N GLY A 152 -5.71 12.60 -8.75
CA GLY A 152 -5.90 12.27 -7.34
C GLY A 152 -5.24 10.96 -6.92
N MET A 153 -5.05 10.79 -5.61
CA MET A 153 -4.43 9.57 -5.08
C MET A 153 -5.37 8.37 -5.10
N GLY A 154 -6.68 8.56 -4.94
CA GLY A 154 -7.65 7.45 -4.90
C GLY A 154 -7.20 6.35 -3.91
N PRO A 155 -7.32 5.06 -4.28
CA PRO A 155 -6.84 3.93 -3.47
C PRO A 155 -5.32 3.95 -3.17
N MET A 156 -4.51 4.70 -3.93
CA MET A 156 -3.06 4.76 -3.74
C MET A 156 -2.63 5.59 -2.52
N TRP A 157 -3.56 6.19 -1.77
CA TRP A 157 -3.26 6.88 -0.51
C TRP A 157 -2.46 6.00 0.46
N PHE A 158 -2.74 4.70 0.49
CA PHE A 158 -1.99 3.73 1.30
C PHE A 158 -0.51 3.72 0.93
N VAL A 159 -0.22 3.67 -0.38
CA VAL A 159 1.14 3.64 -0.92
C VAL A 159 1.88 4.94 -0.63
N ALA A 160 1.20 6.08 -0.75
CA ALA A 160 1.75 7.38 -0.35
C ALA A 160 2.12 7.39 1.14
N MET A 161 1.26 6.84 2.00
CA MET A 161 1.55 6.76 3.43
C MET A 161 2.74 5.84 3.74
N LEU A 162 2.90 4.72 3.01
CA LEU A 162 4.10 3.87 3.14
C LEU A 162 5.39 4.61 2.77
N LEU A 163 5.35 5.49 1.76
CA LEU A 163 6.50 6.34 1.39
C LEU A 163 6.82 7.34 2.51
N ILE A 164 5.80 8.01 3.05
CA ILE A 164 5.95 8.94 4.18
C ILE A 164 6.56 8.22 5.38
N PHE A 165 6.04 7.05 5.76
CA PHE A 165 6.58 6.26 6.87
C PHE A 165 8.00 5.75 6.60
N SER A 166 8.31 5.37 5.36
CA SER A 166 9.67 4.95 4.99
C SER A 166 10.67 6.10 5.10
N PHE A 167 10.28 7.30 4.70
CA PHE A 167 11.09 8.50 4.86
C PHE A 167 11.26 8.87 6.33
N GLY A 168 10.14 8.94 7.09
CA GLY A 168 10.14 9.22 8.52
C GLY A 168 11.02 8.25 9.31
N TYR A 169 10.92 6.95 9.02
CA TYR A 169 11.77 5.92 9.63
C TYR A 169 13.25 6.11 9.30
N THR A 170 13.57 6.47 8.05
CA THR A 170 14.95 6.75 7.64
C THR A 170 15.54 7.95 8.36
N VAL A 171 14.77 9.05 8.47
CA VAL A 171 15.17 10.25 9.21
C VAL A 171 15.35 9.92 10.70
N TRP A 172 14.38 9.27 11.31
CA TRP A 172 14.45 8.83 12.71
C TRP A 172 15.71 8.00 13.00
N ARG A 173 16.00 6.98 12.18
CA ARG A 173 17.18 6.12 12.34
C ARG A 173 18.50 6.86 12.14
N ARG A 174 18.54 7.92 11.32
CA ARG A 174 19.74 8.76 11.16
C ARG A 174 19.96 9.64 12.39
N LEU A 175 18.90 10.27 12.90
CA LEU A 175 18.98 11.15 14.07
C LEU A 175 19.37 10.36 15.34
N THR A 176 18.78 9.19 15.55
CA THR A 176 19.05 8.36 16.74
C THR A 176 20.41 7.66 16.72
N ARG A 177 20.92 7.27 15.53
CA ARG A 177 22.28 6.69 15.43
C ARG A 177 23.39 7.70 15.71
N ASN A 178 23.17 8.98 15.43
CA ASN A 178 24.16 10.02 15.70
C ASN A 178 24.30 10.33 17.20
N GLN A 179 23.34 9.91 18.04
CA GLN A 179 23.36 10.12 19.49
C GLN A 179 24.20 9.06 20.25
N THR A 180 24.47 7.89 19.66
CA THR A 180 25.28 6.83 20.31
C THR A 180 26.79 6.98 20.10
N SER A 181 27.24 8.09 19.51
CA SER A 181 28.65 8.37 19.18
C SER A 181 29.28 9.51 19.98
N SER A 182 28.76 9.85 21.16
CA SER A 182 29.49 10.64 22.16
C SER A 182 30.18 9.71 23.17
N PRO A 183 31.47 9.39 23.00
CA PRO A 183 32.28 8.89 24.10
C PRO A 183 32.56 10.05 25.08
N ALA A 184 32.30 9.80 26.36
CA ALA A 184 32.91 10.53 27.45
C ALA A 184 34.34 10.02 27.69
#